data_AF-A0A6A5GPL3-F1
#
_entry.id   AF-A0A6A5GPL3-F1
#
_cell.length_a   1.000
_cell.length_b   1.000
_cell.length_c   1.000
_cell.angle_alpha   90.00
_cell.angle_beta   90.00
_cell.angle_gamma   90.00
#
_symmetry.space_group_name_H-M   'P 1'
#
loop_
_entity.id
_entity.type
_entity.pdbx_description
1 polymer ?
#
loop_
_entity_poly.entity_id
_entity_poly.type
_entity_poly.pdbx_seq_one_letter_code
_entity_poly.pdbx_strand_id
1 'polypeptide(L)'
;MSIAESRTQSTIPFLPVSRVSVKMAPSKSGGDVLNNWSQWQKNGSRSAEVEVSLMEMIAHDVLPLRTIEKPGFLNFLKILAPKLRIHKRYHFTNTLLPNLVNRLENDIKGALKNMVYVGITCDGWNSTDGKHSLLSVTGHWLDSRTFEPKYAILGSCAVRGRHTSENFCNIVEASLDKFEISKHSVVSVVRDGGSNVEAMCNKLELKSIHCYAHLIQLCVKDTLDLILEVEPIVLKVKKYCRKVHKSTVCREIFQSLQIQENLPERMLKKSCEVRWS
;
A
#
# COMPACT_ATOMS: atom_id res chain seq x y z
N MET A 1 -5.04 7.16 24.91
CA MET A 1 -3.61 6.93 24.62
C MET A 1 -3.50 6.64 23.13
N SER A 2 -3.07 7.63 22.34
CA SER A 2 -2.91 7.47 20.88
C SER A 2 -1.64 6.65 20.64
N ILE A 3 -1.79 5.47 20.05
CA ILE A 3 -0.65 4.67 19.58
C ILE A 3 -0.15 5.36 18.32
N ALA A 4 0.92 6.15 18.46
CA ALA A 4 1.63 6.69 17.32
C ALA A 4 2.26 5.51 16.54
N GLU A 5 1.67 5.17 15.40
CA GLU A 5 2.24 4.20 14.46
C GLU A 5 3.62 4.71 14.03
N SER A 6 4.68 3.98 14.40
CA SER A 6 6.04 4.27 13.93
C SER A 6 6.12 4.00 12.42
N ARG A 7 5.91 5.03 11.60
CA ARG A 7 6.00 4.96 10.14
C ARG A 7 7.46 4.75 9.74
N THR A 8 7.83 3.51 9.43
CA THR A 8 9.20 3.10 9.02
C THR A 8 9.40 3.01 7.51
N GLN A 9 8.43 3.46 6.71
CA GLN A 9 8.55 3.57 5.26
C GLN A 9 8.26 5.01 4.82
N SER A 10 8.86 5.40 3.69
CA SER A 10 8.57 6.64 2.95
C SER A 10 7.10 6.58 2.52
N THR A 11 6.24 6.99 3.45
CA THR A 11 4.79 7.01 3.30
C THR A 11 4.43 8.45 3.01
N ILE A 12 3.55 8.66 2.04
CA ILE A 12 2.99 9.99 1.77
C ILE A 12 2.45 10.51 3.12
N PRO A 13 2.90 11.69 3.60
CA PRO A 13 2.63 12.10 4.99
C PRO A 13 1.15 12.41 5.25
N PHE A 14 0.36 12.52 4.20
CA PHE A 14 -1.06 12.84 4.22
C PHE A 14 -1.92 11.61 4.52
N LEU A 15 -3.23 11.81 4.76
CA LEU A 15 -4.16 10.69 4.92
C LEU A 15 -4.75 10.30 3.55
N PRO A 16 -4.82 8.98 3.23
CA PRO A 16 -5.44 8.54 1.98
C PRO A 16 -6.94 8.76 2.03
N VAL A 17 -7.54 9.14 0.89
CA VAL A 17 -9.00 9.32 0.77
C VAL A 17 -9.75 7.99 0.92
N SER A 18 -9.10 6.88 0.56
CA SER A 18 -9.66 5.54 0.64
C SER A 18 -9.56 4.89 2.02
N ARG A 19 -9.10 5.61 3.07
CA ARG A 19 -9.13 5.04 4.42
C ARG A 19 -10.59 4.96 4.84
N VAL A 20 -11.06 3.74 5.08
CA VAL A 20 -12.35 3.51 5.72
C VAL A 20 -12.40 4.31 7.01
N SER A 21 -13.16 5.40 7.06
CA SER A 21 -13.49 6.03 8.32
C SER A 21 -14.55 5.18 8.99
N VAL A 22 -14.16 4.40 10.00
CA VAL A 22 -15.13 3.67 10.84
C VAL A 22 -15.87 4.71 11.67
N LYS A 23 -16.98 5.25 11.13
CA LYS A 23 -17.91 6.05 11.92
C LYS A 23 -18.64 5.10 12.85
N MET A 24 -18.26 5.08 14.12
CA MET A 24 -18.99 4.34 15.14
C MET A 24 -20.44 4.85 15.20
N ALA A 25 -21.40 3.99 14.86
CA ALA A 25 -22.81 4.35 14.96
C ALA A 25 -23.18 4.66 16.42
N PRO A 26 -24.00 5.68 16.69
CA PRO A 26 -24.47 5.96 18.04
C PRO A 26 -25.27 4.76 18.57
N SER A 27 -25.09 4.45 19.86
CA SER A 27 -25.83 3.35 20.50
C SER A 27 -27.33 3.65 20.48
N LYS A 28 -28.11 2.81 19.80
CA LYS A 28 -29.57 2.85 19.94
C LYS A 28 -29.95 2.19 21.26
N SER A 29 -30.36 2.99 22.23
CA SER A 29 -31.03 2.52 23.44
C SER A 29 -32.52 2.28 23.17
N GLY A 30 -33.01 1.08 23.50
CA GLY A 30 -34.45 0.80 23.60
C GLY A 30 -34.99 -0.09 22.48
N GLY A 31 -34.96 -1.40 22.72
CA GLY A 31 -35.65 -2.40 21.89
C GLY A 31 -35.79 -3.71 22.66
N ASP A 32 -37.01 -4.25 22.64
CA ASP A 32 -37.48 -5.41 23.39
C ASP A 32 -36.53 -6.62 23.32
N VAL A 33 -36.23 -7.26 24.46
CA VAL A 33 -35.15 -8.27 24.63
C VAL A 33 -35.32 -9.47 23.70
N LEU A 34 -36.56 -9.81 23.35
CA LEU A 34 -36.90 -10.93 22.46
C LEU A 34 -36.75 -10.58 20.97
N ASN A 35 -36.97 -9.32 20.58
CA ASN A 35 -36.78 -8.84 19.19
C ASN A 35 -35.30 -8.60 18.83
N ASN A 36 -34.40 -8.68 19.80
CA ASN A 36 -32.96 -8.52 19.59
C ASN A 36 -32.26 -9.81 19.13
N TRP A 37 -32.87 -11.00 19.28
CA TRP A 37 -32.16 -12.26 19.04
C TRP A 37 -32.06 -12.66 17.57
N SER A 38 -33.08 -12.36 16.77
CA SER A 38 -33.06 -12.57 15.32
C SER A 38 -31.97 -11.74 14.63
N GLN A 39 -31.60 -10.60 15.21
CA GLN A 39 -30.57 -9.70 14.69
C GLN A 39 -29.16 -10.31 14.69
N TRP A 40 -28.90 -11.29 15.57
CA TRP A 40 -27.62 -12.00 15.69
C TRP A 40 -27.58 -13.33 14.92
N GLN A 41 -28.69 -13.71 14.28
CA GLN A 41 -28.70 -14.86 13.38
C GLN A 41 -27.92 -14.54 12.10
N LYS A 42 -27.70 -15.58 11.30
CA LYS A 42 -27.10 -15.43 9.97
C LYS A 42 -28.03 -14.57 9.11
N ASN A 43 -27.51 -13.50 8.52
CA ASN A 43 -28.26 -12.42 7.83
C ASN A 43 -29.06 -11.47 8.74
N GLY A 44 -28.95 -11.57 10.06
CA GLY A 44 -29.49 -10.57 10.96
C GLY A 44 -28.75 -9.23 10.83
N SER A 45 -29.43 -8.11 11.11
CA SER A 45 -28.87 -6.76 10.94
C SER A 45 -27.57 -6.56 11.72
N ARG A 46 -27.50 -7.04 12.98
CA ARG A 46 -26.29 -6.95 13.80
C ARG A 46 -25.17 -7.83 13.27
N SER A 47 -25.48 -9.04 12.81
CA SER A 47 -24.46 -9.90 12.17
C SER A 47 -23.88 -9.23 10.93
N ALA A 48 -24.71 -8.63 10.07
CA ALA A 48 -24.25 -7.93 8.88
C ALA A 48 -23.36 -6.71 9.22
N GLU A 49 -23.74 -5.91 10.22
CA GLU A 49 -22.92 -4.79 10.72
C GLU A 49 -21.54 -5.26 11.19
N VAL A 50 -21.49 -6.37 11.95
CA VAL A 50 -20.24 -6.94 12.44
C VAL A 50 -19.39 -7.47 11.29
N GLU A 51 -19.99 -8.12 10.29
CA GLU A 51 -19.25 -8.64 9.14
C GLU A 51 -18.65 -7.55 8.27
N VAL A 52 -19.39 -6.46 8.04
CA VAL A 52 -18.87 -5.26 7.36
C VAL A 52 -17.69 -4.70 8.16
N SER A 53 -17.85 -4.49 9.46
CA SER A 53 -16.78 -3.99 10.33
C SER A 53 -15.56 -4.91 10.36
N LEU A 54 -15.78 -6.23 10.32
CA LEU A 54 -14.72 -7.23 10.26
C LEU A 54 -13.99 -7.19 8.91
N MET A 55 -14.71 -7.01 7.80
CA MET A 55 -14.09 -6.82 6.48
C MET A 55 -13.26 -5.54 6.43
N GLU A 56 -13.75 -4.45 7.02
CA GLU A 56 -13.01 -3.19 7.15
C GLU A 56 -11.72 -3.35 7.98
N MET A 57 -11.79 -4.05 9.12
CA MET A 57 -10.61 -4.40 9.93
C MET A 57 -9.59 -5.22 9.14
N ILE A 58 -10.06 -6.25 8.42
CA ILE A 58 -9.19 -7.08 7.57
C ILE A 58 -8.46 -6.24 6.54
N ALA A 59 -9.14 -5.30 5.89
CA ALA A 59 -8.55 -4.42 4.89
C ALA A 59 -7.58 -3.40 5.53
N HIS A 60 -7.97 -2.78 6.64
CA HIS A 60 -7.18 -1.76 7.33
C HIS A 60 -5.88 -2.33 7.92
N ASP A 61 -5.97 -3.49 8.58
CA ASP A 61 -4.85 -4.11 9.28
C ASP A 61 -4.05 -5.08 8.39
N VAL A 62 -4.37 -5.13 7.09
CA VAL A 62 -3.71 -5.96 6.07
C VAL A 62 -3.70 -7.44 6.49
N LEU A 63 -4.82 -7.91 7.03
CA LEU A 63 -4.95 -9.29 7.49
C LEU A 63 -5.36 -10.20 6.33
N PRO A 64 -4.91 -11.47 6.32
CA PRO A 64 -5.44 -12.44 5.36
C PRO A 64 -6.94 -12.64 5.56
N LEU A 65 -7.72 -12.78 4.48
CA LEU A 65 -9.14 -13.15 4.55
C LEU A 65 -9.39 -14.46 5.33
N ARG A 66 -8.39 -15.35 5.41
CA ARG A 66 -8.43 -16.57 6.24
C ARG A 66 -8.54 -16.27 7.75
N THR A 67 -8.27 -15.04 8.19
CA THR A 67 -8.33 -14.66 9.61
C THR A 67 -9.66 -15.04 10.26
N ILE A 68 -10.77 -14.90 9.54
CA ILE A 68 -12.11 -15.26 10.04
C ILE A 68 -12.29 -16.76 10.30
N GLU A 69 -11.41 -17.61 9.75
CA GLU A 69 -11.44 -19.08 9.89
C GLU A 69 -10.40 -19.57 10.91
N LYS A 70 -9.56 -18.68 11.47
CA LYS A 70 -8.50 -19.08 12.41
C LYS A 70 -9.11 -19.49 13.76
N PRO A 71 -8.69 -20.63 14.36
CA PRO A 71 -9.28 -21.14 15.61
C PRO A 71 -9.23 -20.15 16.77
N GLY A 72 -8.11 -19.44 16.96
CA GLY A 72 -7.98 -18.45 18.03
C GLY A 72 -8.94 -17.26 17.87
N PHE A 73 -9.12 -16.77 16.63
CA PHE A 73 -10.07 -15.69 16.34
C PHE A 73 -11.52 -16.15 16.54
N LEU A 74 -11.85 -17.37 16.09
CA LEU A 74 -13.17 -17.96 16.31
C LEU A 74 -13.46 -18.16 17.80
N ASN A 75 -12.47 -18.55 18.61
CA ASN A 75 -12.62 -18.64 20.06
C ASN A 75 -12.89 -17.27 20.69
N PHE A 76 -12.12 -16.25 20.31
CA PHE A 76 -12.32 -14.87 20.75
C PHE A 76 -13.75 -14.38 20.44
N LEU A 77 -14.22 -14.56 19.19
CA LEU A 77 -15.58 -14.20 18.80
C LEU A 77 -16.66 -14.97 19.58
N LYS A 78 -16.43 -16.24 19.89
CA LYS A 78 -17.37 -17.04 20.69
C LYS A 78 -17.50 -16.54 22.12
N ILE A 79 -16.41 -16.06 22.73
CA ILE A 79 -16.45 -15.48 24.08
C ILE A 79 -17.12 -14.11 24.06
N LEU A 80 -16.77 -13.26 23.09
CA LEU A 80 -17.29 -11.90 22.99
C LEU A 80 -18.77 -11.86 22.56
N ALA A 81 -19.14 -12.66 21.57
CA ALA A 81 -20.47 -12.70 20.96
C ALA A 81 -20.89 -14.14 20.60
N PRO A 82 -21.28 -14.98 21.59
CA PRO A 82 -21.53 -16.42 21.40
C PRO A 82 -22.60 -16.77 20.36
N LYS A 83 -23.55 -15.86 20.13
CA LYS A 83 -24.66 -16.03 19.19
C LYS A 83 -24.36 -15.53 17.79
N LEU A 84 -23.27 -14.77 17.59
CA LEU A 84 -22.86 -14.30 16.28
C LEU A 84 -22.67 -15.48 15.33
N ARG A 85 -23.25 -15.38 14.14
CA ARG A 85 -23.07 -16.35 13.06
C ARG A 85 -22.54 -15.63 11.83
N ILE A 86 -21.22 -15.73 11.66
CA ILE A 86 -20.55 -15.20 10.47
C ILE A 86 -20.64 -16.18 9.30
N HIS A 87 -20.68 -15.62 8.11
CA HIS A 87 -20.54 -16.31 6.84
C HIS A 87 -19.12 -16.83 6.67
N LYS A 88 -19.01 -17.81 5.78
CA LYS A 88 -17.72 -18.38 5.38
C LYS A 88 -16.93 -17.35 4.58
N ARG A 89 -15.62 -17.59 4.46
CA ARG A 89 -14.68 -16.77 3.67
C ARG A 89 -15.18 -16.48 2.25
N TYR A 90 -15.91 -17.40 1.63
CA TYR A 90 -16.53 -17.19 0.33
C TYR A 90 -17.39 -15.92 0.26
N HIS A 91 -18.19 -15.63 1.29
CA HIS A 91 -19.03 -14.42 1.32
C HIS A 91 -18.19 -13.15 1.49
N PHE A 92 -17.17 -13.19 2.35
CA PHE A 92 -16.22 -12.09 2.50
C PHE A 92 -15.50 -11.80 1.19
N THR A 93 -15.05 -12.84 0.49
CA THR A 93 -14.32 -12.70 -0.79
C THR A 93 -15.21 -12.21 -1.93
N ASN A 94 -16.41 -12.78 -2.09
CA ASN A 94 -17.22 -12.56 -3.30
C ASN A 94 -18.37 -11.55 -3.09
N THR A 95 -18.58 -11.05 -1.88
CA THR A 95 -19.64 -10.08 -1.58
C THR A 95 -19.10 -8.89 -0.82
N LEU A 96 -18.56 -9.09 0.39
CA LEU A 96 -18.16 -7.96 1.24
C LEU A 96 -16.96 -7.19 0.70
N LEU A 97 -15.95 -7.89 0.16
CA LEU A 97 -14.79 -7.26 -0.44
C LEU A 97 -15.15 -6.45 -1.70
N PRO A 98 -15.88 -6.98 -2.70
CA PRO A 98 -16.36 -6.18 -3.83
C PRO A 98 -17.19 -4.97 -3.40
N ASN A 99 -18.08 -5.13 -2.42
CA ASN A 99 -18.87 -4.01 -1.90
C ASN A 99 -18.00 -2.93 -1.25
N LEU A 100 -17.00 -3.34 -0.47
CA LEU A 100 -16.02 -2.43 0.13
C LEU A 100 -15.24 -1.67 -0.94
N VAL A 101 -14.75 -2.37 -1.96
CA VAL A 101 -14.02 -1.79 -3.09
C VAL A 101 -14.89 -0.79 -3.83
N ASN A 102 -16.11 -1.17 -4.22
CA ASN A 102 -17.05 -0.29 -4.93
C ASN A 102 -17.35 0.98 -4.13
N ARG A 103 -17.55 0.86 -2.80
CA ARG A 103 -17.77 2.02 -1.94
C ARG A 103 -16.56 2.96 -1.96
N LEU A 104 -15.36 2.44 -1.75
CA LEU A 104 -14.13 3.24 -1.74
C LEU A 104 -13.86 3.89 -3.10
N GLU A 105 -14.14 3.17 -4.20
CA GLU A 105 -14.01 3.72 -5.54
C GLU A 105 -14.97 4.89 -5.77
N ASN A 106 -16.23 4.76 -5.34
CA ASN A 106 -17.21 5.84 -5.41
C ASN A 106 -16.81 7.04 -4.54
N ASP A 107 -16.24 6.81 -3.35
CA ASP A 107 -15.74 7.89 -2.49
C ASP A 107 -14.60 8.67 -3.17
N ILE A 108 -13.65 7.97 -3.80
CA ILE A 108 -12.56 8.60 -4.56
C ILE A 108 -13.11 9.36 -5.77
N LYS A 109 -14.02 8.76 -6.56
CA LYS A 109 -14.69 9.44 -7.68
C LYS A 109 -15.39 10.71 -7.22
N GLY A 110 -16.10 10.64 -6.09
CA GLY A 110 -16.76 11.79 -5.48
C GLY A 110 -15.77 12.89 -5.09
N ALA A 111 -14.62 12.54 -4.52
CA ALA A 111 -13.59 13.48 -4.12
C ALA A 111 -12.83 14.11 -5.31
N LEU A 112 -12.72 13.39 -6.42
CA LEU A 112 -12.08 13.85 -7.66
C LEU A 112 -13.06 14.52 -8.63
N LYS A 113 -14.37 14.49 -8.34
CA LYS A 113 -15.40 15.07 -9.20
C LYS A 113 -15.10 16.55 -9.45
N ASN A 114 -15.02 16.93 -10.72
CA ASN A 114 -14.69 18.29 -11.18
C ASN A 114 -13.29 18.78 -10.80
N MET A 115 -12.36 17.90 -10.39
CA MET A 115 -10.97 18.31 -10.16
C MET A 115 -10.29 18.69 -11.48
N VAL A 116 -9.70 19.88 -11.48
CA VAL A 116 -8.98 20.44 -12.63
C VAL A 116 -7.47 20.16 -12.53
N TYR A 117 -6.96 19.94 -11.32
CA TYR A 117 -5.53 19.74 -11.09
C TYR A 117 -5.30 18.46 -10.29
N VAL A 118 -4.80 17.43 -10.98
CA VAL A 118 -4.43 16.14 -10.40
C VAL A 118 -2.96 15.87 -10.73
N GLY A 119 -2.15 15.68 -9.70
CA GLY A 119 -0.82 15.11 -9.83
C GLY A 119 -0.89 13.60 -9.82
N ILE A 120 -0.11 12.94 -10.67
CA ILE A 120 -0.01 11.48 -10.69
C ILE A 120 1.39 11.08 -10.25
N THR A 121 1.53 10.01 -9.48
CA THR A 121 2.81 9.33 -9.26
C THR A 121 2.69 7.90 -9.74
N CYS A 122 3.65 7.45 -10.55
CA CYS A 122 3.74 6.06 -11.00
C CYS A 122 4.98 5.39 -10.37
N ASP A 123 4.78 4.20 -9.80
CA ASP A 123 5.87 3.39 -9.26
C ASP A 123 5.74 1.94 -9.73
N GLY A 124 6.80 1.43 -10.35
CA GLY A 124 6.85 0.09 -10.90
C GLY A 124 7.79 -0.78 -10.09
N TRP A 125 7.33 -1.94 -9.63
CA TRP A 125 8.20 -2.89 -8.92
C TRP A 125 7.96 -4.33 -9.33
N ASN A 126 9.03 -5.11 -9.20
CA ASN A 126 8.98 -6.54 -9.32
C ASN A 126 8.99 -7.18 -7.94
N SER A 127 8.28 -8.31 -7.81
CA SER A 127 8.36 -9.17 -6.63
C SER A 127 9.77 -9.69 -6.47
N THR A 128 10.14 -10.04 -5.23
CA THR A 128 11.49 -10.52 -4.90
C THR A 128 11.86 -11.80 -5.67
N ASP A 129 10.88 -12.62 -6.03
CA ASP A 129 11.06 -13.83 -6.84
C ASP A 129 11.00 -13.57 -8.36
N GLY A 130 10.78 -12.31 -8.78
CA GLY A 130 10.71 -11.90 -10.18
C GLY A 130 9.47 -12.40 -10.94
N LYS A 131 8.54 -13.08 -10.28
CA LYS A 131 7.36 -13.68 -10.94
C LYS A 131 6.22 -12.71 -11.17
N HIS A 132 6.19 -11.62 -10.40
CA HIS A 132 5.12 -10.64 -10.45
C HIS A 132 5.72 -9.26 -10.65
N SER A 133 5.13 -8.51 -11.58
CA SER A 133 5.40 -7.10 -11.72
C SER A 133 4.11 -6.32 -11.53
N LEU A 134 4.21 -5.20 -10.82
CA LEU A 134 3.11 -4.30 -10.55
C LEU A 134 3.50 -2.88 -10.95
N LEU A 135 2.53 -2.14 -11.48
CA LEU A 135 2.59 -0.70 -11.64
C LEU A 135 1.50 -0.10 -10.75
N SER A 136 1.91 0.74 -9.80
CA SER A 136 0.99 1.56 -9.02
C SER A 136 0.82 2.92 -9.66
N VAL A 137 -0.43 3.38 -9.73
CA VAL A 137 -0.82 4.73 -10.15
C VAL A 137 -1.51 5.39 -8.97
N THR A 138 -0.94 6.47 -8.46
CA THR A 138 -1.51 7.21 -7.32
C THR A 138 -1.86 8.62 -7.77
N GLY A 139 -3.09 9.03 -7.52
CA GLY A 139 -3.56 10.39 -7.74
C GLY A 139 -3.38 11.25 -6.49
N HIS A 140 -3.01 12.50 -6.71
CA HIS A 140 -2.78 13.52 -5.67
C HIS A 140 -3.49 14.80 -6.07
N TRP A 141 -4.18 15.43 -5.12
CA TRP A 141 -4.90 16.66 -5.36
C TRP A 141 -5.02 17.46 -4.06
N LEU A 142 -5.47 18.71 -4.18
CA LEU A 142 -5.83 19.53 -3.02
C LEU A 142 -7.34 19.50 -2.87
N ASP A 143 -7.84 19.26 -1.66
CA ASP A 143 -9.26 19.38 -1.37
C ASP A 143 -9.74 20.81 -1.68
N SER A 144 -10.84 20.94 -2.43
CA SER A 144 -11.30 22.25 -2.91
C SER A 144 -11.84 23.17 -1.81
N ARG A 145 -12.17 22.62 -0.64
CA ARG A 145 -12.73 23.37 0.49
C ARG A 145 -11.68 23.67 1.54
N THR A 146 -10.84 22.69 1.88
CA THR A 146 -9.85 22.81 2.96
C THR A 146 -8.45 23.16 2.46
N PHE A 147 -8.20 23.02 1.15
CA PHE A 147 -6.87 23.13 0.54
C PHE A 147 -5.86 22.12 1.10
N GLU A 148 -6.33 21.08 1.78
CA GLU A 148 -5.47 20.03 2.30
C GLU A 148 -5.06 19.07 1.18
N PRO A 149 -3.81 18.60 1.15
CA PRO A 149 -3.38 17.55 0.25
C PRO A 149 -4.08 16.23 0.54
N LYS A 150 -4.58 15.61 -0.52
CA LYS A 150 -5.25 14.31 -0.53
C LYS A 150 -4.58 13.42 -1.57
N TYR A 151 -4.64 12.11 -1.35
CA TYR A 151 -4.19 11.13 -2.33
C TYR A 151 -5.04 9.86 -2.28
N ALA A 152 -5.05 9.13 -3.40
CA ALA A 152 -5.64 7.81 -3.51
C ALA A 152 -4.87 6.95 -4.51
N ILE A 153 -4.77 5.65 -4.23
CA ILE A 153 -4.26 4.68 -5.20
C ILE A 153 -5.37 4.44 -6.22
N LEU A 154 -5.13 4.86 -7.46
CA LEU A 154 -6.05 4.73 -8.60
C LEU A 154 -5.85 3.39 -9.31
N GLY A 155 -4.64 2.83 -9.24
CA GLY A 155 -4.33 1.55 -9.84
C GLY A 155 -3.21 0.85 -9.09
N SER A 156 -3.34 -0.47 -8.92
CA SER A 156 -2.24 -1.37 -8.57
C SER A 156 -2.38 -2.58 -9.47
N CYS A 157 -1.78 -2.47 -10.65
CA CYS A 157 -2.09 -3.33 -11.79
C CYS A 157 -0.90 -4.25 -12.09
N ALA A 158 -1.19 -5.53 -12.29
CA ALA A 158 -0.18 -6.47 -12.71
C ALA A 158 0.25 -6.20 -14.15
N VAL A 159 1.55 -6.00 -14.35
CA VAL A 159 2.16 -5.86 -15.67
C VAL A 159 2.37 -7.27 -16.21
N ARG A 160 1.46 -7.72 -17.08
CA ARG A 160 1.55 -9.04 -17.73
C ARG A 160 2.31 -8.91 -19.05
N GLY A 161 3.30 -9.78 -19.26
CA GLY A 161 4.14 -9.76 -20.46
C GLY A 161 5.34 -8.82 -20.34
N ARG A 162 5.80 -8.25 -21.47
CA ARG A 162 6.94 -7.33 -21.47
C ARG A 162 6.55 -6.00 -20.82
N HIS A 163 7.49 -5.39 -20.10
CA HIS A 163 7.36 -4.03 -19.57
C HIS A 163 7.53 -2.99 -20.68
N THR A 164 6.62 -3.00 -21.65
CA THR A 164 6.63 -2.03 -22.73
C THR A 164 5.92 -0.75 -22.31
N SER A 165 6.27 0.36 -22.94
CA SER A 165 5.58 1.63 -22.75
C SER A 165 4.07 1.52 -23.04
N GLU A 166 3.67 0.69 -24.00
CA GLU A 166 2.27 0.46 -24.38
C GLU A 166 1.47 -0.16 -23.24
N ASN A 167 2.05 -1.15 -22.56
CA ASN A 167 1.39 -1.79 -21.41
C ASN A 167 1.21 -0.80 -20.26
N PHE A 168 2.18 0.08 -20.03
CA PHE A 168 2.04 1.13 -19.03
C PHE A 168 1.02 2.20 -19.44
N CYS A 169 0.94 2.55 -20.72
CA CYS A 169 -0.08 3.49 -21.23
C CYS A 169 -1.47 2.96 -20.92
N ASN A 170 -1.75 1.71 -21.30
CA ASN A 170 -3.03 1.07 -21.06
C ASN A 170 -3.40 1.02 -19.56
N ILE A 171 -2.43 0.76 -18.69
CA ILE A 171 -2.67 0.74 -17.23
C ILE A 171 -3.02 2.13 -16.71
N VAL A 172 -2.28 3.16 -17.13
CA VAL A 172 -2.53 4.54 -16.68
C VAL A 172 -3.86 5.05 -17.22
N GLU A 173 -4.14 4.86 -18.52
CA GLU A 173 -5.43 5.25 -19.13
C GLU A 173 -6.60 4.54 -18.46
N ALA A 174 -6.54 3.21 -18.30
CA ALA A 174 -7.58 2.47 -17.59
C ALA A 174 -7.77 2.95 -16.14
N SER A 175 -6.69 3.38 -15.47
CA SER A 175 -6.79 3.94 -14.11
C SER A 175 -7.46 5.31 -14.11
N LEU A 176 -7.15 6.17 -15.08
CA LEU A 176 -7.80 7.49 -15.22
C LEU A 176 -9.28 7.33 -15.57
N ASP A 177 -9.60 6.48 -16.55
CA ASP A 177 -10.96 6.20 -17.01
C ASP A 177 -11.82 5.62 -15.87
N LYS A 178 -11.26 4.66 -15.12
CA LYS A 178 -11.95 4.04 -13.99
C LYS A 178 -12.42 5.07 -12.96
N PHE A 179 -11.64 6.13 -12.73
CA PHE A 179 -11.95 7.19 -11.77
C PHE A 179 -12.51 8.47 -12.41
N GLU A 180 -12.87 8.40 -13.70
CA GLU A 180 -13.47 9.52 -14.45
C GLU A 180 -12.59 10.78 -14.46
N ILE A 181 -11.26 10.59 -14.45
CA ILE A 181 -10.28 11.67 -14.45
C ILE A 181 -9.94 12.02 -15.90
N SER A 182 -10.24 13.25 -16.30
CA SER A 182 -9.79 13.73 -17.61
C SER A 182 -8.26 13.81 -17.65
N LYS A 183 -7.69 13.33 -18.76
CA LYS A 183 -6.27 13.49 -19.08
C LYS A 183 -5.81 14.97 -19.02
N HIS A 184 -6.70 15.90 -19.37
CA HIS A 184 -6.42 17.35 -19.30
C HIS A 184 -6.31 17.88 -17.87
N SER A 185 -6.93 17.18 -16.90
CA SER A 185 -6.79 17.52 -15.47
C SER A 185 -5.45 17.05 -14.88
N VAL A 186 -4.71 16.19 -15.59
CA VAL A 186 -3.42 15.68 -15.12
C VAL A 186 -2.34 16.73 -15.37
N VAL A 187 -1.80 17.30 -14.29
CA VAL A 187 -0.80 18.38 -14.36
C VAL A 187 0.58 17.82 -14.66
N SER A 188 0.93 16.72 -13.99
CA SER A 188 2.23 16.06 -14.14
C SER A 188 2.18 14.64 -13.60
N VAL A 189 3.05 13.80 -14.16
CA VAL A 189 3.36 12.46 -13.67
C VAL A 189 4.75 12.46 -13.03
N VAL A 190 4.85 12.20 -11.74
CA VAL A 190 6.13 11.90 -11.10
C VAL A 190 6.44 10.42 -11.31
N ARG A 191 7.62 10.13 -11.87
CA ARG A 191 8.01 8.77 -12.26
C ARG A 191 9.44 8.47 -11.87
N ASP A 192 9.81 7.20 -11.82
CA ASP A 192 11.20 6.80 -11.63
C ASP A 192 12.06 7.07 -12.88
N GLY A 193 13.35 6.72 -12.84
CA GLY A 193 14.25 6.87 -13.99
C GLY A 193 14.06 5.83 -15.09
N GLY A 194 13.01 5.00 -15.03
CA GLY A 194 12.76 3.95 -15.99
C GLY A 194 12.40 4.51 -17.38
N SER A 195 13.21 4.17 -18.39
CA SER A 195 12.99 4.60 -19.78
C SER A 195 11.60 4.23 -20.33
N ASN A 196 11.03 3.10 -19.88
CA ASN A 196 9.69 2.68 -20.26
C ASN A 196 8.59 3.60 -19.72
N VAL A 197 8.77 4.16 -18.52
CA VAL A 197 7.79 5.08 -17.90
C VAL A 197 7.89 6.46 -18.53
N GLU A 198 9.10 6.89 -18.89
CA GLU A 198 9.31 8.10 -19.68
C GLU A 198 8.66 7.99 -21.06
N ALA A 199 8.92 6.91 -21.79
CA ALA A 199 8.30 6.64 -23.08
C ALA A 199 6.76 6.57 -22.99
N MET A 200 6.21 6.02 -21.90
CA MET A 200 4.78 6.06 -21.61
C MET A 200 4.27 7.50 -21.46
N CYS A 201 4.93 8.34 -20.64
CA CYS A 201 4.51 9.74 -20.45
C CYS A 201 4.52 10.51 -21.77
N ASN A 202 5.54 10.30 -22.60
CA ASN A 202 5.67 10.93 -23.92
C ASN A 202 4.54 10.47 -24.88
N LYS A 203 4.25 9.16 -24.93
CA LYS A 203 3.14 8.62 -25.73
C LYS A 203 1.78 9.13 -25.26
N LEU A 204 1.61 9.26 -23.96
CA LEU A 204 0.43 9.86 -23.37
C LEU A 204 0.47 11.39 -23.41
N GLU A 205 1.47 12.07 -23.97
CA GLU A 205 1.55 13.54 -23.96
C GLU A 205 1.36 14.16 -22.55
N LEU A 206 1.74 13.41 -21.52
CA LEU A 206 1.67 13.84 -20.13
C LEU A 206 3.03 14.42 -19.73
N LYS A 207 3.01 15.63 -19.18
CA LYS A 207 4.21 16.21 -18.57
C LYS A 207 4.69 15.29 -17.45
N SER A 208 6.00 15.06 -17.38
CA SER A 208 6.57 14.20 -16.34
C SER A 208 7.73 14.85 -15.62
N ILE A 209 7.90 14.46 -14.35
CA ILE A 209 8.97 14.92 -13.47
C ILE A 209 9.71 13.67 -12.96
N HIS A 210 11.04 13.71 -12.98
CA HIS A 210 11.85 12.68 -12.34
C HIS A 210 11.60 12.68 -10.84
N CYS A 211 11.38 11.50 -10.27
CA CYS A 211 11.34 11.30 -8.83
C CYS A 211 12.64 11.81 -8.22
N TYR A 212 12.54 12.84 -7.38
CA TYR A 212 13.69 13.49 -6.75
C TYR A 212 14.52 12.51 -5.93
N ALA A 213 13.86 11.58 -5.23
CA ALA A 213 14.53 10.55 -4.47
C ALA A 213 15.37 9.62 -5.36
N HIS A 214 14.81 9.22 -6.51
CA HIS A 214 15.55 8.42 -7.47
C HIS A 214 16.71 9.20 -8.11
N LEU A 215 16.51 10.48 -8.40
CA LEU A 215 17.56 11.34 -8.96
C LEU A 215 18.76 11.47 -8.00
N ILE A 216 18.52 11.71 -6.70
CA ILE A 216 19.60 11.73 -5.69
C ILE A 216 20.35 10.40 -5.66
N GLN A 217 19.63 9.27 -5.73
CA GLN A 217 20.26 7.95 -5.74
C GLN A 217 21.19 7.77 -6.95
N LEU A 218 20.77 8.23 -8.13
CA LEU A 218 21.61 8.22 -9.32
C LEU A 218 22.85 9.09 -9.13
N CYS A 219 22.69 10.33 -8.62
CA CYS A 219 23.84 11.19 -8.34
C CYS A 219 24.84 10.57 -7.34
N VAL A 220 24.35 9.93 -6.28
CA VAL A 220 25.20 9.22 -5.31
C VAL A 220 25.92 8.05 -5.97
N LYS A 221 25.22 7.26 -6.80
CA LYS A 221 25.83 6.15 -7.54
C LYS A 221 26.92 6.66 -8.48
N ASP A 222 26.62 7.65 -9.31
CA ASP A 222 27.57 8.24 -10.25
C ASP A 222 28.80 8.81 -9.51
N THR A 223 28.60 9.45 -8.35
CA THR A 223 29.70 9.95 -7.52
C THR A 223 30.58 8.82 -6.98
N LEU A 224 29.98 7.71 -6.52
CA LEU A 224 30.74 6.56 -6.03
C LEU A 224 31.52 5.87 -7.15
N ASP A 225 30.95 5.79 -8.35
CA ASP A 225 31.59 5.18 -9.52
C ASP A 225 32.77 6.03 -10.03
N LEU A 226 32.78 7.34 -9.75
CA LEU A 226 33.91 8.24 -10.06
C LEU A 226 35.09 8.11 -9.09
N ILE A 227 34.86 7.64 -7.85
CA ILE A 227 35.90 7.51 -6.83
C ILE A 227 36.39 6.05 -6.82
N LEU A 228 37.37 5.75 -7.67
CA LEU A 228 37.89 4.39 -7.88
C LEU A 228 38.38 3.71 -6.58
N GLU A 229 38.83 4.48 -5.60
CA GLU A 229 39.28 3.98 -4.29
C GLU A 229 38.13 3.44 -3.42
N VAL A 230 36.89 3.87 -3.69
CA VAL A 230 35.70 3.46 -2.92
C VAL A 230 35.14 2.12 -3.41
N GLU A 231 35.32 1.78 -4.69
CA GLU A 231 34.80 0.52 -5.26
C GLU A 231 35.27 -0.72 -4.48
N PRO A 232 36.57 -0.91 -4.17
CA PRO A 232 37.03 -2.05 -3.38
C PRO A 232 36.40 -2.13 -1.99
N ILE A 233 36.15 -0.97 -1.37
CA ILE A 233 35.52 -0.87 -0.04
C ILE A 233 34.05 -1.31 -0.13
N VAL A 234 33.31 -0.81 -1.11
CA VAL A 234 31.92 -1.18 -1.36
C VAL A 234 31.79 -2.69 -1.62
N LEU A 235 32.68 -3.26 -2.44
CA LEU A 235 32.70 -4.71 -2.71
C LEU A 235 32.95 -5.53 -1.44
N LYS A 236 33.86 -5.06 -0.57
CA LYS A 236 34.16 -5.69 0.72
C LYS A 236 32.96 -5.65 1.66
N VAL A 237 32.27 -4.51 1.77
CA VAL A 237 31.03 -4.36 2.56
C VAL A 237 29.92 -5.26 2.02
N LYS A 238 29.69 -5.28 0.69
CA LYS A 238 28.73 -6.18 0.05
C LYS A 238 29.04 -7.66 0.37
N LYS A 239 30.32 -8.05 0.38
CA LYS A 239 30.77 -9.40 0.76
C LYS A 239 30.44 -9.73 2.22
N TYR A 240 30.71 -8.82 3.15
CA TYR A 240 30.37 -9.03 4.57
C TYR A 240 28.86 -9.13 4.77
N CYS A 241 28.08 -8.24 4.17
CA CYS A 241 26.63 -8.31 4.24
C CYS A 241 26.11 -9.66 3.75
N ARG A 242 26.61 -10.18 2.62
CA ARG A 242 26.23 -11.52 2.13
C ARG A 242 26.60 -12.63 3.11
N LYS A 243 27.79 -12.58 3.72
CA LYS A 243 28.27 -13.61 4.66
C LYS A 243 27.44 -13.63 5.94
N VAL A 244 27.20 -12.45 6.52
CA VAL A 244 26.35 -12.29 7.71
C VAL A 244 24.95 -12.81 7.43
N HIS A 245 24.33 -12.45 6.29
CA HIS A 245 22.99 -12.95 5.98
C HIS A 245 22.89 -14.48 5.79
N LYS A 246 23.96 -15.14 5.32
CA LYS A 246 23.94 -16.58 5.04
C LYS A 246 24.27 -17.46 6.27
N SER A 247 25.08 -16.96 7.21
CA SER A 247 25.58 -17.75 8.35
C SER A 247 24.91 -17.32 9.65
N THR A 248 24.36 -18.27 10.41
CA THR A 248 23.87 -18.04 11.78
C THR A 248 24.99 -17.55 12.69
N VAL A 249 26.13 -18.23 12.67
CA VAL A 249 27.32 -17.88 13.45
C VAL A 249 27.78 -16.44 13.17
N CYS A 250 27.83 -16.03 11.90
CA CYS A 250 28.22 -14.65 11.56
C CYS A 250 27.18 -13.61 12.02
N ARG A 251 25.89 -13.97 12.13
CA ARG A 251 24.85 -13.07 12.68
C ARG A 251 25.01 -12.90 14.18
N GLU A 252 25.24 -13.98 14.90
CA GLU A 252 25.46 -13.95 16.35
C GLU A 252 26.70 -13.13 16.70
N ILE A 253 27.81 -13.32 15.97
CA ILE A 253 29.03 -12.50 16.12
C ILE A 253 28.71 -11.02 15.85
N PHE A 254 27.98 -10.72 14.76
CA PHE A 254 27.63 -9.35 14.42
C PHE A 254 26.76 -8.68 15.49
N GLN A 255 25.74 -9.37 16.02
CA GLN A 255 24.92 -8.89 17.13
C GLN A 255 25.75 -8.65 18.39
N SER A 256 26.66 -9.57 18.73
CA SER A 256 27.55 -9.43 19.89
C SER A 256 28.45 -8.19 19.77
N LEU A 257 28.99 -7.92 18.57
CA LEU A 257 29.77 -6.72 18.30
C LEU A 257 28.92 -5.44 18.43
N GLN A 258 27.66 -5.45 17.99
CA GLN A 258 26.77 -4.30 18.16
C GLN A 258 26.54 -3.99 19.63
N ILE A 259 26.32 -5.02 20.47
CA ILE A 259 26.14 -4.85 21.91
C ILE A 259 27.43 -4.31 22.55
N GLN A 260 28.59 -4.89 22.20
CA GLN A 260 29.89 -4.47 22.73
C GLN A 260 30.20 -3.00 22.45
N GLU A 261 29.90 -2.53 21.23
CA GLU A 261 30.13 -1.15 20.80
C GLU A 261 28.98 -0.20 21.17
N ASN A 262 28.02 -0.67 21.96
CA ASN A 262 26.82 0.09 22.37
C ASN A 262 26.05 0.68 21.17
N LEU A 263 25.97 -0.09 20.08
CA LEU A 263 25.27 0.24 18.86
C LEU A 263 23.84 -0.34 18.87
N PRO A 264 22.86 0.31 18.21
CA PRO A 264 21.53 -0.24 18.05
C PRO A 264 21.57 -1.59 17.33
N GLU A 265 20.84 -2.59 17.85
CA GLU A 265 20.66 -3.90 17.21
C GLU A 265 19.94 -3.76 15.85
N ARG A 266 20.72 -3.65 14.78
CA ARG A 266 20.24 -3.43 13.42
C ARG A 266 20.96 -4.34 12.45
N MET A 267 20.21 -5.08 11.65
CA MET A 267 20.79 -5.93 10.61
C MET A 267 21.28 -5.11 9.41
N LEU A 268 22.42 -5.51 8.84
CA LEU A 268 22.93 -4.97 7.58
C LEU A 268 21.87 -5.16 6.47
N LYS A 269 21.64 -4.14 5.66
CA LYS A 269 20.78 -4.26 4.46
C LYS A 269 21.61 -4.65 3.24
N LYS A 270 21.07 -5.55 2.43
CA LYS A 270 21.67 -5.89 1.14
C LYS A 270 21.46 -4.72 0.20
N SER A 271 22.53 -4.32 -0.51
CA SER A 271 22.43 -3.31 -1.55
C SER A 271 21.42 -3.71 -2.62
N CYS A 272 20.51 -2.83 -2.97
CA CYS A 272 19.56 -2.94 -4.06
C CYS A 272 19.70 -1.69 -4.92
N GLU A 273 20.08 -1.81 -6.19
CA GLU A 273 20.25 -0.61 -7.02
C GLU A 273 18.93 0.12 -7.30
N VAL A 274 17.81 -0.60 -7.23
CA VAL A 274 16.48 -0.09 -7.58
C VAL A 274 15.74 0.50 -6.36
N ARG A 275 16.23 0.28 -5.13
CA ARG A 275 15.62 0.77 -3.88
C ARG A 275 16.68 1.46 -3.03
N TRP A 276 16.33 2.49 -2.27
CA TRP A 276 17.26 3.15 -1.32
C TRP A 276 17.72 2.18 -0.19
N SER A 277 18.65 1.27 -0.50
CA SER A 277 19.20 0.27 0.43
C SER A 277 20.48 -0.38 -0.09
#